data_AF-A0ABD3DCB6-F1
#
_entry.id   AF-A0ABD3DCB6-F1
#
_cell.length_a   1.000
_cell.length_b   1.000
_cell.length_c   1.000
_cell.angle_alpha   90.00
_cell.angle_beta   90.00
_cell.angle_gamma   90.00
#
_symmetry.space_group_name_H-M   'P 1'
#
loop_
_entity.id
_entity.type
_entity.pdbx_description
1 polymer ?
#
loop_
_entity_poly.entity_id
_entity_poly.type
_entity_poly.pdbx_seq_one_letter_code
_entity_poly.pdbx_strand_id
1 'polypeptide(L)'
;MALRIVRGPLHARPQYTHCCKNGVVRLPLPLAPPTATNDLFEDSNLMENVRAYNNMFSKTSFGARIDDAVNDGHGPYVFKVSSQVSHWIGSICPPDNEHPRFLQLYIYDTENEVPNRLQFFQGSDRRNLSPAVVRCLADTLKSSNEYARLFTSAKDLCDTSEDCHFSVRLYNNLGDRRYEPPASGTLGGIVYADDPNACNYDIVVHNKGGTPQRVSKLHPSYIPFQYPLLFPFAEPGCFQIHDRHNVYSLLLRGGRLFQQYLVDAYTCIEQSRLDFVNANQNIFRSEFVAGLYDALARGDNNAHYIGKRVLLPSSFTGGPRYMYKHYQDALAICRVHGNPQYFITFTCNVKWPEISRHLEKIGGALAQNRPDIISRVFRIKVQQFLRFMRSSKTFGEITAGNSEADGDCIEATADVKHIEHFDSVIQLLSCYKVSGYIATGPRTYMATVDHTASLVIGQKARFYPAPNLSIPDEYFNFATYYALKTRIKDARLLTDYIGRVKTNSLRSTRTGKILQKTLLRDEMKTEVEITLWPEKLHLIGDEVIPRDIVAITLMMVTEHNGHLQLESTYLTTAFVNPDMPQTIDHINR
;
A
#
# COMPACT_ATOMS: atom_id res chain seq x y z
N MET A 1 16.52 -18.12 5.02
CA MET A 1 17.90 -18.32 4.52
C MET A 1 18.70 -19.14 5.51
N ALA A 2 19.47 -20.13 5.09
CA ALA A 2 20.58 -20.62 5.90
C ALA A 2 21.60 -19.48 6.04
N LEU A 3 21.77 -18.98 7.27
CA LEU A 3 22.04 -17.55 7.53
C LEU A 3 23.35 -17.03 6.88
N ARG A 4 23.38 -15.90 6.14
CA ARG A 4 22.87 -14.52 6.40
C ARG A 4 23.82 -13.68 7.26
N ILE A 5 23.83 -12.38 6.94
CA ILE A 5 24.62 -11.28 7.49
C ILE A 5 24.51 -11.13 9.02
N VAL A 6 25.67 -11.02 9.69
CA VAL A 6 25.98 -10.18 10.88
C VAL A 6 27.50 -9.88 10.81
N ARG A 7 28.07 -8.68 10.96
CA ARG A 7 27.59 -7.29 11.19
C ARG A 7 28.49 -6.36 10.33
N GLY A 8 27.98 -5.23 9.82
CA GLY A 8 28.80 -4.20 9.13
C GLY A 8 29.00 -2.93 9.98
N PRO A 9 30.04 -2.12 9.73
CA PRO A 9 30.28 -0.87 10.46
C PRO A 9 29.23 0.20 10.13
N LEU A 10 29.20 1.26 10.95
CA LEU A 10 28.22 2.34 10.86
C LEU A 10 28.37 3.19 9.57
N HIS A 11 27.28 3.88 9.20
CA HIS A 11 27.21 4.99 8.23
C HIS A 11 26.94 4.72 6.74
N ALA A 12 26.11 3.72 6.41
CA ALA A 12 25.28 3.76 5.20
C ALA A 12 23.79 3.90 5.60
N ARG A 13 23.10 4.94 5.13
CA ARG A 13 21.65 5.11 5.36
C ARG A 13 20.91 4.06 4.52
N PRO A 14 19.95 3.30 5.08
CA PRO A 14 19.23 2.27 4.31
C PRO A 14 18.40 2.92 3.19
N GLN A 15 18.65 2.50 1.95
CA GLN A 15 17.93 2.97 0.77
C GLN A 15 16.77 2.01 0.49
N TYR A 16 15.54 2.46 0.76
CA TYR A 16 14.33 1.66 0.54
C TYR A 16 13.93 1.70 -0.94
N THR A 17 13.90 0.54 -1.59
CA THR A 17 13.57 0.37 -3.01
C THR A 17 12.06 0.25 -3.26
N HIS A 18 11.36 -0.53 -2.44
CA HIS A 18 9.91 -0.79 -2.56
C HIS A 18 9.00 0.42 -2.31
N CYS A 19 9.51 1.53 -1.79
CA CYS A 19 8.75 2.77 -1.65
C CYS A 19 9.49 3.94 -2.30
N CYS A 20 8.76 5.00 -2.62
CA CYS A 20 9.35 6.25 -3.11
C CYS A 20 10.15 6.16 -4.43
N LYS A 21 9.83 5.18 -5.31
CA LYS A 21 10.51 4.92 -6.60
C LYS A 21 12.04 4.87 -6.47
N ASN A 22 12.58 3.88 -5.74
CA ASN A 22 14.04 3.73 -5.53
C ASN A 22 14.75 4.99 -4.97
N GLY A 23 14.03 5.83 -4.22
CA GLY A 23 14.55 7.07 -3.63
C GLY A 23 14.56 8.28 -4.56
N VAL A 24 13.95 8.19 -5.75
CA VAL A 24 13.66 9.34 -6.62
C VAL A 24 12.70 10.32 -5.93
N VAL A 25 11.70 9.80 -5.20
CA VAL A 25 10.83 10.63 -4.36
C VAL A 25 11.47 10.79 -2.99
N ARG A 26 11.89 12.01 -2.64
CA ARG A 26 12.36 12.32 -1.28
C ARG A 26 11.24 13.01 -0.52
N LEU A 27 10.59 12.27 0.38
CA LEU A 27 9.65 12.85 1.33
C LEU A 27 10.42 13.73 2.32
N PRO A 28 10.05 15.02 2.50
CA PRO A 28 10.65 15.87 3.52
C PRO A 28 10.37 15.32 4.91
N LEU A 29 11.17 15.73 5.89
CA LEU A 29 10.88 15.43 7.29
C LEU A 29 9.71 16.32 7.77
N PRO A 30 8.91 15.86 8.74
CA PRO A 30 7.92 16.71 9.37
C PRO A 30 8.60 17.96 9.94
N LEU A 31 7.95 19.11 9.78
CA LEU A 31 8.38 20.34 10.43
C LEU A 31 8.28 20.16 11.95
N ALA A 32 9.21 20.77 12.68
CA ALA A 32 9.05 20.89 14.13
C ALA A 32 7.79 21.72 14.40
N PRO A 33 6.81 21.23 15.17
CA PRO A 33 5.62 22.00 15.50
C PRO A 33 5.99 23.23 16.36
N PRO A 34 5.11 24.24 16.44
CA PRO A 34 5.33 25.39 17.33
C PRO A 34 5.62 24.94 18.76
N THR A 35 6.49 25.64 19.49
CA THR A 35 6.86 25.27 20.87
C THR A 35 5.63 25.16 21.77
N ALA A 36 4.74 26.17 21.73
CA ALA A 36 3.46 26.14 22.43
C ALA A 36 2.59 24.91 22.09
N THR A 37 2.68 24.35 20.87
CA THR A 37 1.97 23.11 20.53
C THR A 37 2.57 21.88 21.22
N ASN A 38 3.90 21.82 21.41
CA ASN A 38 4.51 20.74 22.18
C ASN A 38 4.09 20.82 23.65
N ASP A 39 4.22 22.00 24.25
CA ASP A 39 3.86 22.25 25.66
C ASP A 39 2.38 21.89 25.92
N LEU A 40 1.49 22.25 25.00
CA LEU A 40 0.08 21.90 25.03
C LEU A 40 -0.19 20.39 24.90
N PHE A 41 0.66 19.62 24.24
CA PHE A 41 0.52 18.16 24.15
C PHE A 41 1.17 17.41 25.34
N GLU A 42 1.86 18.12 26.23
CA GLU A 42 2.28 17.61 27.54
C GLU A 42 1.22 17.87 28.62
N ASP A 43 0.30 18.81 28.39
CA ASP A 43 -0.85 19.08 29.27
C ASP A 43 -1.81 17.86 29.34
N SER A 44 -2.03 17.35 30.55
CA SER A 44 -2.89 16.19 30.79
C SER A 44 -4.37 16.47 30.50
N ASN A 45 -4.84 17.68 30.76
CA ASN A 45 -6.22 18.09 30.49
C ASN A 45 -6.49 18.14 28.97
N LEU A 46 -5.53 18.65 28.19
CA LEU A 46 -5.58 18.57 26.74
C LEU A 46 -5.57 17.12 26.27
N MET A 47 -4.61 16.31 26.71
CA MET A 47 -4.47 14.94 26.21
C MET A 47 -5.63 14.02 26.61
N GLU A 48 -6.25 14.25 27.77
CA GLU A 48 -7.51 13.63 28.15
C GLU A 48 -8.66 14.04 27.23
N ASN A 49 -8.74 15.31 26.80
CA ASN A 49 -9.90 15.83 26.05
C ASN A 49 -9.59 16.20 24.58
N VAL A 50 -8.49 15.68 24.02
CA VAL A 50 -7.89 16.12 22.74
C VAL A 50 -8.84 16.07 21.55
N ARG A 51 -9.82 15.15 21.54
CA ARG A 51 -10.86 15.08 20.50
C ARG A 51 -11.86 16.25 20.60
N ALA A 52 -12.27 16.64 21.81
CA ALA A 52 -13.16 17.78 22.02
C ALA A 52 -12.48 19.09 21.62
N TYR A 53 -11.24 19.31 22.09
CA TYR A 53 -10.44 20.46 21.66
C TYR A 53 -10.24 20.51 20.14
N ASN A 54 -9.90 19.39 19.49
CA ASN A 54 -9.76 19.38 18.04
C ASN A 54 -11.09 19.69 17.33
N ASN A 55 -12.21 19.16 17.81
CA ASN A 55 -13.53 19.44 17.24
C ASN A 55 -13.92 20.92 17.36
N MET A 56 -13.50 21.64 18.42
CA MET A 56 -13.70 23.09 18.53
C MET A 56 -13.05 23.85 17.38
N PHE A 57 -11.85 23.44 16.95
CA PHE A 57 -11.06 24.11 15.90
C PHE A 57 -11.25 23.52 14.50
N SER A 58 -12.00 22.43 14.37
CA SER A 58 -12.30 21.80 13.07
C SER A 58 -13.06 22.77 12.18
N LYS A 59 -12.61 22.89 10.93
CA LYS A 59 -13.22 23.75 9.90
C LYS A 59 -14.31 23.00 9.11
N THR A 60 -14.30 21.68 9.19
CA THR A 60 -15.30 20.79 8.59
C THR A 60 -16.11 20.03 9.63
N SER A 61 -17.33 19.66 9.26
CA SER A 61 -18.13 18.65 9.96
C SER A 61 -17.93 17.27 9.34
N PHE A 62 -17.76 16.24 10.18
CA PHE A 62 -17.71 14.85 9.75
C PHE A 62 -19.11 14.34 9.40
N GLY A 63 -19.34 13.99 8.14
CA GLY A 63 -20.59 13.43 7.63
C GLY A 63 -20.46 11.96 7.26
N ALA A 64 -21.30 11.12 7.87
CA ALA A 64 -21.37 9.69 7.61
C ALA A 64 -22.81 9.19 7.88
N ARG A 65 -23.27 8.17 7.15
CA ARG A 65 -24.52 7.49 7.48
C ARG A 65 -24.21 6.41 8.53
N ILE A 66 -24.39 6.76 9.80
CA ILE A 66 -24.20 5.85 10.93
C ILE A 66 -25.37 4.83 10.95
N ASP A 67 -25.06 3.60 11.33
CA ASP A 67 -26.02 2.50 11.50
C ASP A 67 -25.95 1.97 12.94
N ASP A 68 -26.74 2.59 13.82
CA ASP A 68 -26.76 2.29 15.26
C ASP A 68 -27.48 0.99 15.62
N ALA A 69 -28.16 0.33 14.66
CA ALA A 69 -28.91 -0.91 14.89
C ALA A 69 -28.04 -2.11 15.30
N VAL A 70 -26.71 -1.96 15.31
CA VAL A 70 -25.73 -2.98 15.74
C VAL A 70 -25.34 -2.82 17.22
N ASN A 71 -25.75 -1.74 17.88
CA ASN A 71 -25.42 -1.43 19.28
C ASN A 71 -26.60 -1.74 20.23
N ASP A 72 -27.30 -2.85 20.01
CA ASP A 72 -28.49 -3.28 20.77
C ASP A 72 -28.19 -4.24 21.94
N GLY A 73 -26.98 -4.80 21.99
CA GLY A 73 -26.53 -5.74 23.04
C GLY A 73 -25.41 -5.22 23.95
N HIS A 74 -25.02 -6.04 24.94
CA HIS A 74 -23.91 -5.75 25.88
C HIS A 74 -22.50 -5.91 25.28
N GLY A 75 -22.37 -5.88 23.95
CA GLY A 75 -21.08 -5.97 23.27
C GLY A 75 -20.26 -4.68 23.34
N PRO A 76 -18.98 -4.71 22.93
CA PRO A 76 -18.21 -3.49 22.70
C PRO A 76 -18.89 -2.63 21.62
N TYR A 77 -18.96 -1.31 21.83
CA TYR A 77 -19.57 -0.37 20.90
C TYR A 77 -18.96 -0.47 19.49
N VAL A 78 -19.81 -0.65 18.47
CA VAL A 78 -19.45 -0.75 17.06
C VAL A 78 -19.86 0.53 16.35
N PHE A 79 -18.87 1.34 15.95
CA PHE A 79 -19.09 2.48 15.07
C PHE A 79 -19.25 1.99 13.62
N LYS A 80 -20.48 1.73 13.19
CA LYS A 80 -20.79 1.25 11.84
C LYS A 80 -21.19 2.41 10.94
N VAL A 81 -20.45 2.60 9.86
CA VAL A 81 -20.78 3.55 8.78
C VAL A 81 -21.21 2.80 7.54
N SER A 82 -22.30 3.27 6.92
CA SER A 82 -22.74 2.88 5.59
C SER A 82 -22.42 3.98 4.59
N SER A 83 -22.23 3.62 3.31
CA SER A 83 -21.90 4.55 2.23
C SER A 83 -20.56 5.29 2.46
N GLN A 84 -20.42 6.54 2.01
CA GLN A 84 -19.15 7.26 2.00
C GLN A 84 -19.00 8.19 3.21
N VAL A 85 -17.84 8.16 3.87
CA VAL A 85 -17.41 9.25 4.76
C VAL A 85 -17.14 10.52 3.92
N SER A 86 -17.51 11.67 4.47
CA SER A 86 -17.44 12.96 3.79
C SER A 86 -17.20 14.10 4.79
N HIS A 87 -16.24 14.97 4.54
CA HIS A 87 -16.11 16.23 5.27
C HIS A 87 -16.91 17.32 4.55
N TRP A 88 -17.71 18.06 5.31
CA TRP A 88 -18.54 19.15 4.79
C TRP A 88 -18.08 20.49 5.36
N ILE A 89 -18.05 21.52 4.52
CA ILE A 89 -17.73 22.90 4.89
C ILE A 89 -18.97 23.79 4.66
N GLY A 90 -19.37 24.54 5.68
CA GLY A 90 -20.52 25.46 5.63
C GLY A 90 -20.12 26.86 5.17
N SER A 91 -21.09 27.78 5.14
CA SER A 91 -20.86 29.22 4.92
C SER A 91 -19.93 29.82 5.99
N ILE A 92 -19.27 30.92 5.63
CA ILE A 92 -18.32 31.64 6.49
C ILE A 92 -19.03 32.25 7.70
N CYS A 93 -20.19 32.90 7.48
CA CYS A 93 -21.08 33.37 8.54
C CYS A 93 -22.17 32.33 8.85
N PRO A 94 -22.66 32.27 10.10
CA PRO A 94 -23.85 31.51 10.45
C PRO A 94 -25.12 32.09 9.76
N PRO A 95 -26.16 31.26 9.55
CA PRO A 95 -27.50 31.75 9.21
C PRO A 95 -28.07 32.66 10.31
N ASP A 96 -29.03 33.52 9.94
CA ASP A 96 -29.70 34.42 10.89
C ASP A 96 -30.36 33.62 12.02
N ASN A 97 -30.11 34.04 13.28
CA ASN A 97 -30.54 33.38 14.52
C ASN A 97 -29.95 31.96 14.80
N GLU A 98 -28.94 31.49 14.06
CA GLU A 98 -28.22 30.25 14.39
C GLU A 98 -26.89 30.51 15.13
N HIS A 99 -26.53 29.59 16.04
CA HIS A 99 -25.22 29.61 16.71
C HIS A 99 -24.09 29.14 15.77
N PRO A 100 -22.92 29.81 15.76
CA PRO A 100 -21.81 29.54 14.83
C PRO A 100 -21.16 28.18 15.06
N ARG A 101 -20.91 27.39 14.01
CA ARG A 101 -20.28 26.06 14.12
C ARG A 101 -19.04 25.90 13.24
N PHE A 102 -18.12 25.05 13.68
CA PHE A 102 -16.91 24.65 12.93
C PHE A 102 -16.12 25.87 12.41
N LEU A 103 -16.08 26.06 11.09
CA LEU A 103 -15.46 27.20 10.42
C LEU A 103 -15.93 28.54 10.99
N GLN A 104 -17.23 28.70 11.25
CA GLN A 104 -17.84 29.97 11.64
C GLN A 104 -17.29 30.49 12.98
N LEU A 105 -16.74 29.61 13.84
CA LEU A 105 -16.08 29.97 15.10
C LEU A 105 -14.72 30.67 14.91
N TYR A 106 -14.21 30.78 13.69
CA TYR A 106 -13.06 31.62 13.35
C TYR A 106 -13.46 33.04 12.91
N ILE A 107 -14.75 33.27 12.62
CA ILE A 107 -15.26 34.54 12.07
C ILE A 107 -16.24 35.23 13.03
N TYR A 108 -17.23 34.51 13.54
CA TYR A 108 -18.29 35.07 14.37
C TYR A 108 -17.81 35.35 15.80
N ASP A 109 -17.99 36.59 16.28
CA ASP A 109 -17.75 37.03 17.66
C ASP A 109 -16.41 36.53 18.22
N THR A 110 -15.33 37.07 17.63
CA THR A 110 -13.95 36.73 18.03
C THR A 110 -13.58 37.24 19.43
N GLU A 111 -14.33 38.22 19.97
CA GLU A 111 -14.11 38.72 21.33
C GLU A 111 -14.53 37.68 22.38
N ASN A 112 -15.62 36.95 22.13
CA ASN A 112 -16.09 35.86 22.99
C ASN A 112 -15.76 34.46 22.42
N GLU A 113 -14.74 34.34 21.57
CA GLU A 113 -14.37 33.08 20.91
C GLU A 113 -14.23 31.89 21.88
N VAL A 114 -13.58 32.11 23.03
CA VAL A 114 -13.36 31.05 24.04
C VAL A 114 -14.68 30.61 24.70
N PRO A 115 -15.52 31.51 25.27
CA PRO A 115 -16.89 31.19 25.67
C PRO A 115 -17.71 30.48 24.59
N ASN A 116 -17.68 30.98 23.35
CA ASN A 116 -18.45 30.44 22.23
C ASN A 116 -18.02 29.00 21.91
N ARG A 117 -16.72 28.71 21.78
CA ARG A 117 -16.20 27.35 21.59
C ARG A 117 -16.56 26.40 22.75
N LEU A 118 -16.59 26.90 24.00
CA LEU A 118 -17.00 26.13 25.18
C LEU A 118 -18.53 25.98 25.32
N GLN A 119 -19.35 26.70 24.56
CA GLN A 119 -20.81 26.61 24.61
C GLN A 119 -21.36 25.37 23.89
N PHE A 120 -20.63 24.80 22.94
CA PHE A 120 -21.04 23.59 22.20
C PHE A 120 -20.94 22.29 23.00
N PHE A 121 -20.16 22.29 24.08
CA PHE A 121 -19.96 21.14 24.95
C PHE A 121 -20.74 21.38 26.25
N GLN A 122 -22.02 20.98 26.28
CA GLN A 122 -22.88 21.10 27.47
C GLN A 122 -23.18 19.72 28.06
N GLY A 123 -23.35 19.65 29.39
CA GLY A 123 -23.63 18.39 30.11
C GLY A 123 -22.40 17.80 30.81
N SER A 124 -22.31 16.46 30.85
CA SER A 124 -21.24 15.69 31.52
C SER A 124 -19.85 16.03 31.02
N ASP A 125 -19.72 16.29 29.71
CA ASP A 125 -18.43 16.48 29.02
C ASP A 125 -17.78 17.84 29.32
N ARG A 126 -18.55 18.78 29.88
CA ARG A 126 -18.10 20.16 30.14
C ARG A 126 -17.17 20.29 31.35
N ARG A 127 -17.19 19.32 32.27
CA ARG A 127 -16.59 19.45 33.61
C ARG A 127 -15.06 19.57 33.61
N ASN A 128 -14.40 19.11 32.55
CA ASN A 128 -12.94 19.01 32.47
C ASN A 128 -12.34 19.80 31.28
N LEU A 129 -13.00 20.84 30.74
CA LEU A 129 -12.43 21.66 29.64
C LEU A 129 -11.89 22.99 30.17
N SER A 130 -10.59 23.24 29.95
CA SER A 130 -9.85 24.42 30.40
C SER A 130 -9.94 25.59 29.42
N PRO A 131 -10.49 26.76 29.81
CA PRO A 131 -10.52 27.95 28.96
C PRO A 131 -9.13 28.49 28.60
N ALA A 132 -8.12 28.25 29.45
CA ALA A 132 -6.75 28.65 29.18
C ALA A 132 -6.14 27.84 28.03
N VAL A 133 -6.43 26.53 27.97
CA VAL A 133 -6.02 25.65 26.87
C VAL A 133 -6.70 26.09 25.56
N VAL A 134 -8.01 26.38 25.58
CA VAL A 134 -8.72 26.88 24.38
C VAL A 134 -8.09 28.19 23.87
N ARG A 135 -7.78 29.15 24.75
CA ARG A 135 -7.13 30.42 24.35
C ARG A 135 -5.76 30.16 23.71
N CYS A 136 -4.89 29.41 24.39
CA CYS A 136 -3.55 29.10 23.90
C CYS A 136 -3.58 28.37 22.53
N LEU A 137 -4.52 27.43 22.35
CA LEU A 137 -4.76 26.77 21.07
C LEU A 137 -5.22 27.74 19.97
N ALA A 138 -6.12 28.67 20.28
CA ALA A 138 -6.60 29.69 19.33
C ALA A 138 -5.44 30.58 18.87
N ASP A 139 -4.64 31.11 19.80
CA ASP A 139 -3.50 31.99 19.50
C ASP A 139 -2.40 31.25 18.73
N THR A 140 -2.10 30.00 19.12
CA THR A 140 -1.12 29.15 18.43
C THR A 140 -1.57 28.81 17.00
N LEU A 141 -2.85 28.50 16.79
CA LEU A 141 -3.36 28.24 15.44
C LEU A 141 -3.44 29.52 14.60
N LYS A 142 -3.87 30.66 15.16
CA LYS A 142 -3.89 31.94 14.43
C LYS A 142 -2.50 32.38 13.97
N SER A 143 -1.45 32.09 14.75
CA SER A 143 -0.06 32.44 14.39
C SER A 143 0.59 31.45 13.42
N SER A 144 0.33 30.14 13.54
CA SER A 144 1.01 29.09 12.75
C SER A 144 0.21 28.52 11.58
N ASN A 145 -1.12 28.40 11.69
CA ASN A 145 -1.96 27.68 10.73
C ASN A 145 -2.37 28.59 9.56
N GLU A 146 -1.97 28.24 8.34
CA GLU A 146 -2.26 29.06 7.16
C GLU A 146 -3.78 29.21 6.91
N TYR A 147 -4.57 28.14 7.10
CA TYR A 147 -6.02 28.24 6.97
C TYR A 147 -6.67 29.09 8.07
N ALA A 148 -6.16 29.05 9.32
CA ALA A 148 -6.67 29.94 10.36
C ALA A 148 -6.41 31.41 9.98
N ARG A 149 -5.20 31.74 9.51
CA ARG A 149 -4.87 33.10 9.01
C ARG A 149 -5.77 33.54 7.85
N LEU A 150 -6.03 32.65 6.88
CA LEU A 150 -6.92 32.93 5.75
C LEU A 150 -8.35 33.26 6.21
N PHE A 151 -8.91 32.50 7.14
CA PHE A 151 -10.27 32.73 7.63
C PHE A 151 -10.38 33.90 8.62
N THR A 152 -9.32 34.21 9.39
CA THR A 152 -9.24 35.49 10.13
C THR A 152 -9.20 36.68 9.15
N SER A 153 -8.44 36.61 8.06
CA SER A 153 -8.41 37.68 7.06
C SER A 153 -9.76 37.87 6.36
N ALA A 154 -10.53 36.78 6.18
CA ALA A 154 -11.91 36.85 5.69
C ALA A 154 -12.86 37.52 6.71
N LYS A 155 -12.61 37.37 8.01
CA LYS A 155 -13.36 38.03 9.09
C LYS A 155 -13.16 39.53 9.09
N ASP A 156 -11.92 40.00 8.97
CA ASP A 156 -11.60 41.44 8.91
C ASP A 156 -12.34 42.15 7.75
N LEU A 157 -12.61 41.42 6.66
CA LEU A 157 -13.40 41.90 5.52
C LEU A 157 -14.92 41.89 5.77
N CYS A 158 -15.46 40.94 6.53
CA CYS A 158 -16.84 40.99 7.00
C CYS A 158 -17.09 42.22 7.89
N ASP A 159 -16.17 42.52 8.80
CA ASP A 159 -16.28 43.65 9.73
C ASP A 159 -16.19 45.01 9.02
N THR A 160 -15.60 45.06 7.81
CA THR A 160 -15.36 46.31 7.06
C THR A 160 -16.55 46.72 6.16
N SER A 161 -17.51 45.84 5.86
CA SER A 161 -18.61 46.14 4.93
C SER A 161 -19.83 45.22 5.09
N GLU A 162 -20.98 45.80 5.45
CA GLU A 162 -22.22 45.07 5.75
C GLU A 162 -22.79 44.27 4.56
N ASP A 163 -22.64 44.78 3.32
CA ASP A 163 -23.12 44.17 2.07
C ASP A 163 -22.02 43.43 1.26
N CYS A 164 -20.96 42.96 1.91
CA CYS A 164 -19.82 42.36 1.21
C CYS A 164 -20.09 40.90 0.75
N HIS A 165 -20.63 40.72 -0.45
CA HIS A 165 -20.75 39.38 -1.05
C HIS A 165 -19.41 38.88 -1.62
N PHE A 166 -18.66 38.14 -0.80
CA PHE A 166 -17.41 37.50 -1.21
C PHE A 166 -17.44 35.97 -1.06
N SER A 167 -16.47 35.31 -1.70
CA SER A 167 -16.21 33.87 -1.53
C SER A 167 -14.72 33.60 -1.29
N VAL A 168 -14.42 32.63 -0.42
CA VAL A 168 -13.07 32.06 -0.26
C VAL A 168 -12.98 30.84 -1.16
N ARG A 169 -12.13 30.91 -2.19
CA ARG A 169 -11.93 29.83 -3.16
C ARG A 169 -10.58 29.15 -2.91
N LEU A 170 -10.55 27.82 -2.82
CA LEU A 170 -9.33 27.03 -2.53
C LEU A 170 -8.88 26.25 -3.77
N TYR A 171 -7.56 26.10 -3.93
CA TYR A 171 -6.96 25.40 -5.07
C TYR A 171 -6.46 23.99 -4.72
N ASN A 172 -6.80 23.01 -5.55
CA ASN A 172 -6.21 21.68 -5.50
C ASN A 172 -4.89 21.63 -6.28
N ASN A 173 -3.86 22.26 -5.74
CA ASN A 173 -2.52 22.32 -6.34
C ASN A 173 -1.78 20.95 -6.26
N LEU A 174 -2.25 19.95 -7.02
CA LEU A 174 -1.70 18.58 -7.10
C LEU A 174 -0.32 18.45 -7.77
N GLY A 175 0.32 19.58 -8.13
CA GLY A 175 1.65 19.65 -8.75
C GLY A 175 2.81 19.24 -7.83
N ASP A 176 4.01 19.74 -8.12
CA ASP A 176 5.26 19.33 -7.42
C ASP A 176 5.31 19.68 -5.93
N ARG A 177 4.39 20.53 -5.44
CA ARG A 177 4.29 20.95 -4.02
C ARG A 177 3.54 19.98 -3.11
N ARG A 178 3.25 18.74 -3.53
CA ARG A 178 2.53 17.70 -2.76
C ARG A 178 3.10 17.37 -1.36
N TYR A 179 4.28 17.89 -1.02
CA TYR A 179 5.03 17.55 0.18
C TYR A 179 5.48 18.77 1.01
N GLU A 180 5.29 19.98 0.52
CA GLU A 180 5.69 21.21 1.22
C GLU A 180 4.52 21.74 2.06
N PRO A 181 4.77 22.47 3.16
CA PRO A 181 3.73 23.31 3.72
C PRO A 181 3.27 24.29 2.63
N PRO A 182 1.99 24.66 2.61
CA PRO A 182 1.56 25.79 1.80
C PRO A 182 2.34 27.05 2.21
N ALA A 183 2.55 27.94 1.23
CA ALA A 183 3.08 29.27 1.47
C ALA A 183 1.94 30.29 1.44
N SER A 184 2.01 31.29 2.33
CA SER A 184 1.06 32.40 2.41
C SER A 184 0.58 32.89 1.04
N GLY A 185 -0.73 32.84 0.80
CA GLY A 185 -1.38 33.19 -0.48
C GLY A 185 -1.51 32.06 -1.51
N THR A 186 -0.96 30.87 -1.27
CA THR A 186 -0.97 29.73 -2.24
C THR A 186 -2.20 28.82 -2.09
N LEU A 187 -2.87 28.84 -0.94
CA LEU A 187 -3.98 27.91 -0.62
C LEU A 187 -5.32 28.30 -1.23
N GLY A 188 -5.55 29.59 -1.43
CA GLY A 188 -6.82 30.13 -1.87
C GLY A 188 -6.84 31.64 -1.86
N GLY A 189 -7.83 32.20 -2.54
CA GLY A 189 -8.05 33.64 -2.66
C GLY A 189 -9.44 34.04 -2.17
N ILE A 190 -9.55 35.29 -1.71
CA ILE A 190 -10.83 35.93 -1.39
C ILE A 190 -11.27 36.71 -2.62
N VAL A 191 -12.48 36.44 -3.12
CA VAL A 191 -13.00 36.97 -4.39
C VAL A 191 -14.34 37.66 -4.17
N TYR A 192 -14.45 38.92 -4.59
CA TYR A 192 -15.61 39.81 -4.38
C TYR A 192 -16.66 39.77 -5.51
N ALA A 193 -16.52 38.87 -6.49
CA ALA A 193 -17.40 38.78 -7.65
C ALA A 193 -17.51 37.33 -8.16
N ASP A 194 -18.56 37.05 -8.93
CA ASP A 194 -18.70 35.80 -9.67
C ASP A 194 -17.72 35.76 -10.86
N ASP A 195 -16.45 35.49 -10.56
CA ASP A 195 -15.44 35.23 -11.59
C ASP A 195 -15.81 33.95 -12.36
N PRO A 196 -16.01 34.02 -13.71
CA PRO A 196 -16.42 32.90 -14.54
C PRO A 196 -15.39 31.77 -14.62
N ASN A 197 -14.15 31.97 -14.14
CA ASN A 197 -13.17 30.89 -13.97
C ASN A 197 -13.42 30.02 -12.72
N ALA A 198 -14.57 30.16 -12.05
CA ALA A 198 -15.00 29.33 -10.92
C ALA A 198 -14.85 27.81 -11.18
N CYS A 199 -14.94 27.38 -12.44
CA CYS A 199 -14.75 25.99 -12.88
C CYS A 199 -13.36 25.40 -12.54
N ASN A 200 -12.35 26.23 -12.27
CA ASN A 200 -10.98 25.81 -11.94
C ASN A 200 -10.72 25.65 -10.43
N TYR A 201 -11.74 25.83 -9.58
CA TYR A 201 -11.63 25.74 -8.12
C TYR A 201 -12.41 24.54 -7.57
N ASP A 202 -11.79 23.77 -6.68
CA ASP A 202 -12.38 22.54 -6.13
C ASP A 202 -13.29 22.79 -4.90
N ILE A 203 -13.14 23.93 -4.22
CA ILE A 203 -13.93 24.32 -3.04
C ILE A 203 -14.19 25.83 -3.09
N VAL A 204 -15.45 26.23 -2.93
CA VAL A 204 -15.89 27.63 -2.88
C VAL A 204 -16.73 27.85 -1.63
N VAL A 205 -16.22 28.61 -0.67
CA VAL A 205 -16.92 28.92 0.58
C VAL A 205 -17.53 30.31 0.48
N HIS A 206 -18.86 30.41 0.48
CA HIS A 206 -19.60 31.67 0.36
C HIS A 206 -19.70 32.39 1.71
N ASN A 207 -19.75 33.73 1.70
CA ASN A 207 -19.90 34.55 2.91
C ASN A 207 -21.19 34.19 3.68
N LYS A 208 -22.35 34.45 3.08
CA LYS A 208 -23.68 34.11 3.60
C LYS A 208 -24.45 33.26 2.59
N GLY A 209 -25.27 32.34 3.08
CA GLY A 209 -26.06 31.43 2.26
C GLY A 209 -25.25 30.33 1.55
N GLY A 210 -25.95 29.51 0.79
CA GLY A 210 -25.41 28.34 0.08
C GLY A 210 -25.54 27.03 0.86
N THR A 211 -25.69 25.91 0.14
CA THR A 211 -25.67 24.56 0.73
C THR A 211 -24.25 24.21 1.16
N PRO A 212 -24.03 23.53 2.30
CA PRO A 212 -22.71 23.03 2.69
C PRO A 212 -22.05 22.24 1.56
N GLN A 213 -20.79 22.55 1.25
CA GLN A 213 -20.05 21.87 0.19
C GLN A 213 -19.31 20.66 0.74
N ARG A 214 -19.27 19.58 -0.04
CA ARG A 214 -18.46 18.39 0.29
C ARG A 214 -17.02 18.65 -0.11
N VAL A 215 -16.12 18.65 0.86
CA VAL A 215 -14.67 18.67 0.61
C VAL A 215 -14.27 17.33 0.00
N SER A 216 -13.63 17.35 -1.17
CA SER A 216 -13.11 16.15 -1.80
C SER A 216 -11.99 15.53 -0.95
N LYS A 217 -12.04 14.22 -0.72
CA LYS A 217 -10.97 13.44 -0.05
C LYS A 217 -9.61 13.48 -0.77
N LEU A 218 -9.59 13.93 -2.03
CA LEU A 218 -8.37 14.13 -2.81
C LEU A 218 -7.79 15.54 -2.62
N HIS A 219 -8.54 16.45 -1.99
CA HIS A 219 -8.10 17.83 -1.75
C HIS A 219 -7.11 17.90 -0.58
N PRO A 220 -5.97 18.60 -0.70
CA PRO A 220 -4.98 18.77 0.36
C PRO A 220 -5.56 19.23 1.71
N SER A 221 -6.61 20.06 1.69
CA SER A 221 -7.29 20.60 2.88
C SER A 221 -8.18 19.58 3.62
N TYR A 222 -8.52 18.43 3.03
CA TYR A 222 -9.51 17.50 3.59
C TYR A 222 -9.18 17.03 5.02
N ILE A 223 -7.91 16.68 5.26
CA ILE A 223 -7.43 16.24 6.57
C ILE A 223 -7.12 17.44 7.50
N PRO A 224 -6.38 18.50 7.09
CA PRO A 224 -6.05 19.60 7.99
C PRO A 224 -7.25 20.44 8.43
N PHE A 225 -8.34 20.45 7.67
CA PHE A 225 -9.61 21.02 8.12
C PHE A 225 -10.24 20.25 9.27
N GLN A 226 -10.14 18.92 9.24
CA GLN A 226 -10.74 18.05 10.26
C GLN A 226 -9.82 17.85 11.49
N TYR A 227 -8.50 17.94 11.31
CA TYR A 227 -7.50 17.66 12.35
C TYR A 227 -6.47 18.80 12.56
N PRO A 228 -6.91 20.06 12.79
CA PRO A 228 -6.01 21.20 12.92
C PRO A 228 -4.97 21.05 14.04
N LEU A 229 -5.24 20.26 15.10
CA LEU A 229 -4.28 20.03 16.17
C LEU A 229 -3.17 19.05 15.80
N LEU A 230 -3.39 18.18 14.80
CA LEU A 230 -2.35 17.27 14.29
C LEU A 230 -1.52 17.90 13.16
N PHE A 231 -2.06 18.93 12.51
CA PHE A 231 -1.47 19.61 11.35
C PHE A 231 -1.44 21.13 11.58
N PRO A 232 -0.61 21.61 12.53
CA PRO A 232 -0.62 22.99 12.99
C PRO A 232 -0.27 23.99 11.88
N PHE A 233 0.51 23.59 10.87
CA PHE A 233 0.90 24.45 9.75
C PHE A 233 -0.03 24.33 8.53
N ALA A 234 -1.17 23.65 8.65
CA ALA A 234 -2.09 23.37 7.55
C ALA A 234 -1.49 22.48 6.43
N GLU A 235 -0.44 21.73 6.75
CA GLU A 235 0.30 20.85 5.85
C GLU A 235 -0.56 19.66 5.36
N PRO A 236 -0.41 19.18 4.11
CA PRO A 236 -1.24 18.11 3.55
C PRO A 236 -1.10 16.82 4.37
N GLY A 237 -2.23 16.35 4.91
CA GLY A 237 -2.26 15.35 5.98
C GLY A 237 -2.00 13.90 5.56
N CYS A 238 -0.83 13.60 4.98
CA CYS A 238 -0.47 12.26 4.52
C CYS A 238 1.03 11.91 4.62
N PHE A 239 1.76 12.30 5.67
CA PHE A 239 3.16 11.86 5.83
C PHE A 239 3.51 11.26 7.20
N GLN A 240 4.12 10.07 7.15
CA GLN A 240 4.94 9.47 8.22
C GLN A 240 4.20 9.03 9.51
N ILE A 241 3.22 8.14 9.37
CA ILE A 241 2.69 7.31 10.48
C ILE A 241 3.71 6.27 11.04
N HIS A 242 5.00 6.44 10.74
CA HIS A 242 6.09 5.58 11.17
C HIS A 242 7.09 6.42 11.95
N ASP A 243 7.34 6.03 13.20
CA ASP A 243 8.34 6.64 14.06
C ASP A 243 9.75 6.60 13.43
N ARG A 244 10.49 7.70 13.56
CA ARG A 244 11.82 7.90 12.97
C ARG A 244 12.80 8.35 14.03
N HIS A 245 13.99 7.76 14.01
CA HIS A 245 15.01 8.07 15.00
C HIS A 245 15.44 9.54 14.92
N ASN A 246 15.39 10.23 16.07
CA ASN A 246 15.73 11.65 16.24
C ASN A 246 14.87 12.62 15.43
N VAL A 247 13.62 12.24 15.12
CA VAL A 247 12.62 13.13 14.50
C VAL A 247 11.40 13.18 15.42
N TYR A 248 11.04 14.37 15.89
CA TYR A 248 9.78 14.55 16.62
C TYR A 248 8.60 14.45 15.65
N SER A 249 7.52 13.77 16.05
CA SER A 249 6.29 13.66 15.27
C SER A 249 5.08 13.91 16.15
N LEU A 250 4.50 15.10 16.02
CA LEU A 250 3.27 15.49 16.74
C LEU A 250 2.11 14.53 16.43
N LEU A 251 2.03 14.08 15.18
CA LEU A 251 1.04 13.11 14.72
C LEU A 251 1.02 11.84 15.57
N LEU A 252 2.20 11.28 15.90
CA LEU A 252 2.32 10.08 16.75
C LEU A 252 2.13 10.37 18.25
N ARG A 253 2.10 11.64 18.66
CA ARG A 253 1.83 12.08 20.04
C ARG A 253 0.34 12.30 20.31
N GLY A 254 -0.48 12.55 19.28
CA GLY A 254 -1.90 12.87 19.42
C GLY A 254 -2.84 11.80 20.00
N GLY A 255 -2.33 10.66 20.48
CA GLY A 255 -3.06 9.67 21.27
C GLY A 255 -4.44 9.30 20.71
N ARG A 256 -5.52 9.65 21.44
CA ARG A 256 -6.90 9.35 21.01
C ARG A 256 -7.30 10.09 19.73
N LEU A 257 -6.73 11.26 19.44
CA LEU A 257 -6.97 11.98 18.18
C LEU A 257 -6.22 11.32 17.01
N PHE A 258 -4.98 10.86 17.24
CA PHE A 258 -4.22 10.09 16.24
C PHE A 258 -4.95 8.81 15.81
N GLN A 259 -5.56 8.08 16.75
CA GLN A 259 -6.41 6.92 16.46
C GLN A 259 -7.59 7.29 15.53
N GLN A 260 -8.25 8.43 15.79
CA GLN A 260 -9.38 8.88 14.99
C GLN A 260 -8.95 9.26 13.56
N TYR A 261 -7.82 9.96 13.43
CA TYR A 261 -7.20 10.26 12.14
C TYR A 261 -6.81 8.97 11.37
N LEU A 262 -6.24 7.96 12.03
CA LEU A 262 -5.91 6.69 11.38
C LEU A 262 -7.14 6.00 10.77
N VAL A 263 -8.28 6.03 11.47
CA VAL A 263 -9.54 5.46 10.97
C VAL A 263 -10.06 6.26 9.78
N ASP A 264 -10.12 7.59 9.88
CA ASP A 264 -10.59 8.44 8.77
C ASP A 264 -9.71 8.32 7.51
N ALA A 265 -8.38 8.38 7.68
CA ALA A 265 -7.42 8.14 6.60
C ALA A 265 -7.59 6.75 5.96
N TYR A 266 -7.85 5.71 6.76
CA TYR A 266 -8.11 4.36 6.25
C TYR A 266 -9.44 4.29 5.47
N THR A 267 -10.51 4.91 5.97
CA THR A 267 -11.80 4.95 5.23
C THR A 267 -11.67 5.70 3.90
N CYS A 268 -10.84 6.76 3.84
CA CYS A 268 -10.53 7.45 2.58
C CYS A 268 -9.79 6.56 1.57
N ILE A 269 -8.87 5.71 2.04
CA ILE A 269 -8.17 4.72 1.21
C ILE A 269 -9.14 3.64 0.71
N GLU A 270 -9.93 3.04 1.59
CA GLU A 270 -10.91 2.01 1.21
C GLU A 270 -11.98 2.55 0.27
N GLN A 271 -12.49 3.75 0.50
CA GLN A 271 -13.40 4.40 -0.45
C GLN A 271 -12.75 4.56 -1.82
N SER A 272 -11.46 4.90 -1.89
CA SER A 272 -10.74 5.06 -3.17
C SER A 272 -10.54 3.74 -3.90
N ARG A 273 -10.34 2.63 -3.17
CA ARG A 273 -10.34 1.28 -3.74
C ARG A 273 -11.71 0.88 -4.28
N LEU A 274 -12.78 1.19 -3.53
CA LEU A 274 -14.15 0.92 -3.95
C LEU A 274 -14.56 1.76 -5.16
N ASP A 275 -14.19 3.04 -5.22
CA ASP A 275 -14.43 3.91 -6.37
C ASP A 275 -13.72 3.38 -7.63
N PHE A 276 -12.47 2.91 -7.50
CA PHE A 276 -11.76 2.23 -8.59
C PHE A 276 -12.48 0.96 -9.05
N VAL A 277 -12.95 0.11 -8.13
CA VAL A 277 -13.71 -1.11 -8.47
C VAL A 277 -15.02 -0.76 -9.17
N ASN A 278 -15.72 0.29 -8.74
CA ASN A 278 -16.96 0.76 -9.34
C ASN A 278 -16.76 1.34 -10.75
N ALA A 279 -15.67 2.09 -10.97
CA ALA A 279 -15.33 2.63 -12.29
C ALA A 279 -14.87 1.54 -13.28
N ASN A 280 -14.18 0.49 -12.80
CA ASN A 280 -13.57 -0.54 -13.65
C ASN A 280 -14.38 -1.85 -13.73
N GLN A 281 -15.70 -1.78 -13.54
CA GLN A 281 -16.59 -2.95 -13.52
C GLN A 281 -16.50 -3.87 -14.74
N ASN A 282 -16.14 -3.35 -15.91
CA ASN A 282 -16.00 -4.16 -17.13
C ASN A 282 -14.89 -5.21 -16.99
N ILE A 283 -13.76 -4.88 -16.34
CA ILE A 283 -12.63 -5.79 -16.12
C ILE A 283 -13.05 -6.97 -15.24
N PHE A 284 -13.69 -6.67 -14.11
CA PHE A 284 -14.15 -7.68 -13.15
C PHE A 284 -15.33 -8.50 -13.67
N ARG A 285 -16.13 -7.96 -14.61
CA ARG A 285 -17.17 -8.71 -15.31
C ARG A 285 -16.58 -9.71 -16.30
N SER A 286 -15.53 -9.38 -17.06
CA SER A 286 -14.84 -10.36 -17.92
C SER A 286 -14.23 -11.51 -17.12
N GLU A 287 -13.55 -11.21 -16.01
CA GLU A 287 -13.01 -12.21 -15.07
C GLU A 287 -14.13 -13.10 -14.50
N PHE A 288 -15.24 -12.50 -14.07
CA PHE A 288 -16.38 -13.24 -13.53
C PHE A 288 -17.08 -14.09 -14.58
N VAL A 289 -17.26 -13.61 -15.82
CA VAL A 289 -17.89 -14.37 -16.90
C VAL A 289 -17.05 -15.59 -17.27
N ALA A 290 -15.72 -15.47 -17.31
CA ALA A 290 -14.83 -16.62 -17.50
C ALA A 290 -15.02 -17.68 -16.40
N GLY A 291 -15.04 -17.26 -15.13
CA GLY A 291 -15.33 -18.15 -13.99
C GLY A 291 -16.76 -18.72 -13.99
N LEU A 292 -17.75 -17.99 -14.52
CA LEU A 292 -19.13 -18.45 -14.62
C LEU A 292 -19.31 -19.50 -15.73
N TYR A 293 -18.60 -19.37 -16.85
CA TYR A 293 -18.55 -20.41 -17.89
C TYR A 293 -17.92 -21.70 -17.33
N ASP A 294 -16.82 -21.61 -16.58
CA ASP A 294 -16.19 -22.79 -15.96
C ASP A 294 -17.07 -23.41 -14.83
N ALA A 295 -17.93 -22.63 -14.15
CA ALA A 295 -18.91 -23.14 -13.18
C ALA A 295 -20.13 -23.79 -13.85
N LEU A 296 -20.69 -23.18 -14.91
CA LEU A 296 -21.76 -23.76 -15.72
C LEU A 296 -21.32 -25.06 -16.39
N ALA A 297 -20.08 -25.13 -16.86
CA ALA A 297 -19.48 -26.37 -17.38
C ALA A 297 -19.34 -27.50 -16.34
N ARG A 298 -19.45 -27.18 -15.04
CA ARG A 298 -19.47 -28.13 -13.91
C ARG A 298 -20.88 -28.43 -13.39
N GLY A 299 -21.92 -27.83 -13.96
CA GLY A 299 -23.34 -28.06 -13.59
C GLY A 299 -23.86 -27.24 -12.41
N ASP A 300 -23.17 -26.16 -12.02
CA ASP A 300 -23.56 -25.32 -10.88
C ASP A 300 -24.72 -24.35 -11.26
N ASN A 301 -25.97 -24.77 -11.04
CA ASN A 301 -27.18 -24.09 -11.54
C ASN A 301 -27.72 -22.95 -10.65
N ASN A 302 -26.98 -22.49 -9.64
CA ASN A 302 -27.47 -21.50 -8.67
C ASN A 302 -27.41 -20.05 -9.18
N ALA A 303 -28.50 -19.59 -9.80
CA ALA A 303 -28.65 -18.26 -10.43
C ALA A 303 -28.59 -17.03 -9.47
N HIS A 304 -28.38 -17.21 -8.17
CA HIS A 304 -28.49 -16.15 -7.15
C HIS A 304 -27.47 -14.99 -7.28
N TYR A 305 -26.45 -15.15 -8.14
CA TYR A 305 -25.46 -14.11 -8.46
C TYR A 305 -25.78 -13.28 -9.72
N ILE A 306 -26.76 -13.72 -10.52
CA ILE A 306 -27.17 -13.06 -11.77
C ILE A 306 -28.06 -11.87 -11.42
N GLY A 307 -27.45 -10.68 -11.29
CA GLY A 307 -28.18 -9.43 -11.03
C GLY A 307 -27.47 -8.38 -10.17
N LYS A 308 -26.28 -8.67 -9.61
CA LYS A 308 -25.55 -7.65 -8.82
C LYS A 308 -25.01 -6.52 -9.70
N ARG A 309 -25.51 -5.30 -9.48
CA ARG A 309 -25.14 -4.08 -10.24
C ARG A 309 -23.64 -3.76 -10.18
N VAL A 310 -22.98 -4.10 -9.08
CA VAL A 310 -21.53 -3.97 -8.85
C VAL A 310 -20.97 -5.30 -8.33
N LEU A 311 -19.88 -5.77 -8.93
CA LEU A 311 -19.11 -6.95 -8.54
C LEU A 311 -17.83 -6.52 -7.81
N LEU A 312 -17.62 -7.07 -6.60
CA LEU A 312 -16.35 -6.97 -5.88
C LEU A 312 -15.46 -8.17 -6.28
N PRO A 313 -14.19 -7.98 -6.67
CA PRO A 313 -13.27 -9.07 -7.01
C PRO A 313 -12.79 -9.84 -5.76
N SER A 314 -12.19 -11.02 -5.97
CA SER A 314 -11.56 -11.81 -4.90
C SER A 314 -10.29 -11.15 -4.33
N SER A 315 -9.72 -10.18 -5.04
CA SER A 315 -8.60 -9.35 -4.57
C SER A 315 -9.01 -8.25 -3.56
N PHE A 316 -10.31 -8.02 -3.36
CA PHE A 316 -10.80 -7.08 -2.34
C PHE A 316 -10.79 -7.75 -0.95
N THR A 317 -9.72 -7.49 -0.19
CA THR A 317 -9.48 -8.06 1.15
C THR A 317 -10.69 -7.92 2.08
N GLY A 318 -11.09 -9.01 2.72
CA GLY A 318 -12.25 -9.06 3.62
C GLY A 318 -13.61 -9.12 2.92
N GLY A 319 -13.67 -8.97 1.59
CA GLY A 319 -14.91 -9.15 0.83
C GLY A 319 -15.39 -10.61 0.79
N PRO A 320 -16.68 -10.88 0.49
CA PRO A 320 -17.21 -12.24 0.45
C PRO A 320 -16.45 -13.20 -0.48
N ARG A 321 -15.99 -12.73 -1.65
CA ARG A 321 -15.19 -13.54 -2.59
C ARG A 321 -13.77 -13.80 -2.11
N TYR A 322 -13.16 -12.85 -1.40
CA TYR A 322 -11.85 -13.04 -0.76
C TYR A 322 -11.94 -14.13 0.31
N MET A 323 -12.95 -14.05 1.18
CA MET A 323 -13.21 -15.06 2.22
C MET A 323 -13.54 -16.44 1.61
N TYR A 324 -14.36 -16.47 0.55
CA TYR A 324 -14.69 -17.72 -0.14
C TYR A 324 -13.49 -18.37 -0.84
N LYS A 325 -12.60 -17.56 -1.46
CA LYS A 325 -11.35 -18.08 -2.04
C LYS A 325 -10.49 -18.74 -0.95
N HIS A 326 -10.24 -18.05 0.16
CA HIS A 326 -9.44 -18.62 1.25
C HIS A 326 -10.09 -19.84 1.91
N TYR A 327 -11.41 -19.92 1.92
CA TYR A 327 -12.14 -21.14 2.32
C TYR A 327 -11.89 -22.30 1.34
N GLN A 328 -11.93 -22.05 0.03
CA GLN A 328 -11.58 -23.06 -0.99
C GLN A 328 -10.11 -23.49 -0.89
N ASP A 329 -9.18 -22.56 -0.72
CA ASP A 329 -7.75 -22.85 -0.51
C ASP A 329 -7.56 -23.75 0.73
N ALA A 330 -8.25 -23.44 1.83
CA ALA A 330 -8.21 -24.25 3.05
C ALA A 330 -8.81 -25.65 2.86
N LEU A 331 -9.94 -25.77 2.13
CA LEU A 331 -10.53 -27.08 1.80
C LEU A 331 -9.61 -27.92 0.89
N ALA A 332 -8.91 -27.29 -0.05
CA ALA A 332 -7.96 -27.99 -0.91
C ALA A 332 -6.81 -28.59 -0.10
N ILE A 333 -6.27 -27.83 0.86
CA ILE A 333 -5.26 -28.32 1.82
C ILE A 333 -5.84 -29.49 2.66
N CYS A 334 -7.07 -29.35 3.19
CA CYS A 334 -7.70 -30.41 3.99
C CYS A 334 -7.96 -31.69 3.18
N ARG A 335 -8.22 -31.58 1.88
CA ARG A 335 -8.43 -32.74 0.99
C ARG A 335 -7.15 -33.55 0.75
N VAL A 336 -5.98 -32.90 0.76
CA VAL A 336 -4.69 -33.56 0.54
C VAL A 336 -4.06 -34.02 1.85
N HIS A 337 -4.12 -33.21 2.90
CA HIS A 337 -3.40 -33.45 4.17
C HIS A 337 -4.29 -33.85 5.35
N GLY A 338 -5.60 -33.98 5.13
CA GLY A 338 -6.58 -34.30 6.18
C GLY A 338 -7.03 -33.07 6.98
N ASN A 339 -7.97 -33.31 7.90
CA ASN A 339 -8.59 -32.24 8.69
C ASN A 339 -7.61 -31.63 9.73
N PRO A 340 -7.70 -30.32 10.00
CA PRO A 340 -6.83 -29.66 10.99
C PRO A 340 -7.13 -30.19 12.40
N GLN A 341 -6.08 -30.62 13.10
CA GLN A 341 -6.17 -31.11 14.48
C GLN A 341 -6.17 -29.99 15.53
N TYR A 342 -5.58 -28.84 15.21
CA TYR A 342 -5.40 -27.72 16.14
C TYR A 342 -5.90 -26.41 15.53
N PHE A 343 -6.67 -25.65 16.31
CA PHE A 343 -7.02 -24.26 16.02
C PHE A 343 -6.24 -23.36 16.99
N ILE A 344 -5.19 -22.70 16.49
CA ILE A 344 -4.29 -21.88 17.32
C ILE A 344 -4.64 -20.40 17.15
N THR A 345 -5.14 -19.78 18.21
CA THR A 345 -5.28 -18.32 18.30
C THR A 345 -4.04 -17.72 18.95
N PHE A 346 -3.47 -16.67 18.33
CA PHE A 346 -2.33 -15.93 18.88
C PHE A 346 -2.74 -14.49 19.21
N THR A 347 -2.84 -14.16 20.50
CA THR A 347 -3.34 -12.86 20.99
C THR A 347 -2.20 -11.94 21.42
N CYS A 348 -2.32 -10.64 21.14
CA CYS A 348 -1.30 -9.66 21.52
C CYS A 348 -1.29 -9.42 23.05
N ASN A 349 -0.11 -9.40 23.66
CA ASN A 349 0.05 -8.94 25.04
C ASN A 349 0.72 -7.55 25.06
N VAL A 350 -0.01 -6.52 25.50
CA VAL A 350 0.50 -5.14 25.58
C VAL A 350 1.61 -4.96 26.62
N LYS A 351 1.80 -5.92 27.54
CA LYS A 351 2.88 -5.93 28.54
C LYS A 351 4.18 -6.59 28.05
N TRP A 352 4.31 -6.89 26.75
CA TRP A 352 5.56 -7.44 26.22
C TRP A 352 6.73 -6.46 26.38
N PRO A 353 7.94 -6.92 26.80
CA PRO A 353 9.07 -6.03 27.09
C PRO A 353 9.50 -5.15 25.92
N GLU A 354 9.28 -5.59 24.67
CA GLU A 354 9.58 -4.78 23.48
C GLU A 354 8.64 -3.56 23.34
N ILE A 355 7.40 -3.68 23.82
CA ILE A 355 6.44 -2.57 23.86
C ILE A 355 6.84 -1.63 24.99
N SER A 356 6.94 -2.12 26.23
CA SER A 356 7.28 -1.29 27.41
C SER A 356 8.57 -0.49 27.21
N ARG A 357 9.65 -1.15 26.77
CA ARG A 357 10.95 -0.49 26.51
C ARG A 357 10.87 0.61 25.45
N HIS A 358 9.99 0.47 24.45
CA HIS A 358 9.79 1.51 23.45
C HIS A 358 8.96 2.67 24.01
N LEU A 359 7.92 2.38 24.81
CA LEU A 359 7.09 3.39 25.47
C LEU A 359 7.88 4.21 26.51
N GLU A 360 8.73 3.56 27.30
CA GLU A 360 9.69 4.20 28.22
C GLU A 360 10.61 5.16 27.46
N LYS A 361 11.23 4.69 26.36
CA LYS A 361 12.14 5.51 25.53
C LYS A 361 11.49 6.78 24.96
N ILE A 362 10.17 6.78 24.73
CA ILE A 362 9.45 7.95 24.22
C ILE A 362 8.80 8.79 25.34
N GLY A 363 9.13 8.56 26.62
CA GLY A 363 8.62 9.36 27.74
C GLY A 363 7.36 8.77 28.41
N GLY A 364 7.25 7.45 28.49
CA GLY A 364 6.23 6.78 29.32
C GLY A 364 4.80 6.78 28.75
N ALA A 365 4.63 6.94 27.43
CA ALA A 365 3.31 6.97 26.81
C ALA A 365 2.50 5.68 27.07
N LEU A 366 1.19 5.80 27.32
CA LEU A 366 0.30 4.65 27.47
C LEU A 366 0.26 3.81 26.18
N ALA A 367 0.33 2.48 26.32
CA ALA A 367 0.37 1.56 25.17
C ALA A 367 -0.81 1.76 24.19
N GLN A 368 -2.01 2.02 24.71
CA GLN A 368 -3.21 2.31 23.93
C GLN A 368 -3.06 3.52 22.98
N ASN A 369 -2.21 4.49 23.32
CA ASN A 369 -1.95 5.67 22.50
C ASN A 369 -0.98 5.39 21.34
N ARG A 370 -0.33 4.22 21.31
CA ARG A 370 0.60 3.78 20.25
C ARG A 370 0.20 2.42 19.64
N PRO A 371 -0.99 2.33 19.01
CA PRO A 371 -1.47 1.10 18.38
C PRO A 371 -0.57 0.64 17.21
N ASP A 372 0.19 1.55 16.61
CA ASP A 372 1.20 1.26 15.59
C ASP A 372 2.33 0.38 16.14
N ILE A 373 2.80 0.65 17.36
CA ILE A 373 3.85 -0.13 18.03
C ILE A 373 3.32 -1.50 18.46
N ILE A 374 2.11 -1.54 19.06
CA ILE A 374 1.44 -2.79 19.44
C ILE A 374 1.31 -3.69 18.20
N SER A 375 0.78 -3.17 17.09
CA SER A 375 0.58 -3.93 15.85
C SER A 375 1.90 -4.44 15.24
N ARG A 376 2.97 -3.63 15.29
CA ARG A 376 4.30 -4.01 14.81
C ARG A 376 4.95 -5.09 15.68
N VAL A 377 4.93 -4.96 17.00
CA VAL A 377 5.46 -6.00 17.90
C VAL A 377 4.65 -7.29 17.77
N PHE A 378 3.32 -7.19 17.69
CA PHE A 378 2.45 -8.34 17.43
C PHE A 378 2.83 -9.05 16.12
N ARG A 379 3.00 -8.32 15.01
CA ARG A 379 3.43 -8.89 13.73
C ARG A 379 4.78 -9.60 13.83
N ILE A 380 5.74 -9.03 14.57
CA ILE A 380 7.06 -9.64 14.82
C ILE A 380 6.91 -10.92 15.66
N LYS A 381 6.12 -10.91 16.73
CA LYS A 381 5.87 -12.07 17.60
C LYS A 381 5.16 -13.21 16.84
N VAL A 382 4.17 -12.89 16.00
CA VAL A 382 3.53 -13.85 15.08
C VAL A 382 4.55 -14.46 14.12
N GLN A 383 5.43 -13.67 13.51
CA GLN A 383 6.49 -14.19 12.63
C GLN A 383 7.51 -15.06 13.39
N GLN A 384 7.87 -14.70 14.63
CA GLN A 384 8.72 -15.53 15.49
C GLN A 384 8.05 -16.85 15.84
N PHE A 385 6.75 -16.84 16.18
CA PHE A 385 5.96 -18.05 16.44
C PHE A 385 5.88 -18.95 15.20
N LEU A 386 5.55 -18.39 14.02
CA LEU A 386 5.51 -19.17 12.77
C LEU A 386 6.88 -19.80 12.44
N ARG A 387 7.99 -19.07 12.64
CA ARG A 387 9.33 -19.62 12.47
C ARG A 387 9.66 -20.70 13.50
N PHE A 388 9.27 -20.52 14.76
CA PHE A 388 9.42 -21.54 15.79
C PHE A 388 8.70 -22.82 15.35
N MET A 389 7.39 -22.74 15.09
CA MET A 389 6.56 -23.87 14.63
C MET A 389 7.15 -24.62 13.42
N ARG A 390 7.74 -23.88 12.47
CA ARG A 390 8.42 -24.45 11.29
C ARG A 390 9.78 -25.09 11.60
N SER A 391 10.57 -24.48 12.49
CA SER A 391 11.98 -24.87 12.73
C SER A 391 12.18 -25.89 13.85
N SER A 392 11.30 -25.91 14.86
CA SER A 392 11.43 -26.75 16.05
C SER A 392 11.01 -28.21 15.84
N LYS A 393 10.47 -28.55 14.66
CA LYS A 393 9.86 -29.85 14.31
C LYS A 393 8.86 -30.38 15.35
N THR A 394 8.24 -29.49 16.15
CA THR A 394 7.35 -29.87 17.27
C THR A 394 6.11 -30.65 16.81
N PHE A 395 5.72 -30.50 15.53
CA PHE A 395 4.62 -31.21 14.89
C PHE A 395 5.09 -32.11 13.73
N GLY A 396 6.37 -32.52 13.74
CA GLY A 396 7.01 -33.24 12.63
C GLY A 396 7.61 -32.32 11.57
N GLU A 397 7.79 -32.85 10.36
CA GLU A 397 8.31 -32.09 9.22
C GLU A 397 7.20 -31.37 8.44
N ILE A 398 7.56 -30.26 7.80
CA ILE A 398 6.61 -29.44 7.04
C ILE A 398 6.34 -30.10 5.70
N THR A 399 5.15 -30.68 5.55
CA THR A 399 4.70 -31.32 4.30
C THR A 399 4.08 -30.34 3.30
N ALA A 400 3.65 -29.15 3.73
CA ALA A 400 3.13 -28.09 2.87
C ALA A 400 3.38 -26.69 3.47
N GLY A 401 3.59 -25.68 2.61
CA GLY A 401 3.70 -24.27 3.02
C GLY A 401 5.12 -23.78 3.36
N ASN A 402 6.15 -24.37 2.75
CA ASN A 402 7.57 -23.99 2.89
C ASN A 402 7.95 -22.67 2.17
N SER A 403 7.16 -21.61 2.37
CA SER A 403 7.36 -20.26 1.82
C SER A 403 8.56 -19.48 2.41
N GLU A 404 9.49 -20.15 3.09
CA GLU A 404 10.82 -19.62 3.46
C GLU A 404 11.97 -20.47 2.83
N ALA A 405 11.64 -21.50 2.04
CA ALA A 405 12.55 -22.20 1.12
C ALA A 405 12.66 -21.48 -0.23
N ASP A 406 11.67 -20.66 -0.59
CA ASP A 406 11.77 -19.65 -1.64
C ASP A 406 12.80 -18.59 -1.21
N GLY A 407 14.07 -18.83 -1.55
CA GLY A 407 15.06 -17.77 -1.64
C GLY A 407 14.85 -16.99 -2.94
N ASP A 408 14.89 -15.66 -2.88
CA ASP A 408 14.98 -14.86 -4.11
C ASP A 408 16.28 -15.18 -4.85
N CYS A 409 16.21 -15.35 -6.17
CA CYS A 409 17.38 -15.54 -7.01
C CYS A 409 18.10 -14.20 -7.26
N ILE A 410 19.43 -14.25 -7.40
CA ILE A 410 20.29 -13.08 -7.58
C ILE A 410 21.33 -13.37 -8.67
N GLU A 411 21.54 -12.43 -9.59
CA GLU A 411 22.57 -12.58 -10.62
C GLU A 411 23.97 -12.43 -10.02
N ALA A 412 24.88 -13.30 -10.43
CA ALA A 412 26.30 -13.19 -10.16
C ALA A 412 27.10 -13.15 -11.45
N THR A 413 28.07 -12.25 -11.53
CA THR A 413 28.91 -12.03 -12.71
C THR A 413 30.38 -12.18 -12.34
N ALA A 414 31.18 -12.72 -13.26
CA ALA A 414 32.61 -12.92 -13.11
C ALA A 414 33.35 -12.34 -14.33
N ASP A 415 34.61 -11.92 -14.16
CA ASP A 415 35.45 -11.49 -15.29
C ASP A 415 35.86 -12.71 -16.12
N VAL A 416 35.57 -12.67 -17.43
CA VAL A 416 35.90 -13.71 -18.43
C VAL A 416 37.39 -14.06 -18.42
N LYS A 417 38.28 -13.13 -18.04
CA LYS A 417 39.72 -13.37 -17.88
C LYS A 417 40.08 -14.43 -16.84
N HIS A 418 39.11 -14.87 -16.03
CA HIS A 418 39.31 -15.86 -14.97
C HIS A 418 38.37 -17.06 -15.13
N ILE A 419 37.82 -17.28 -16.34
CA ILE A 419 36.88 -18.38 -16.63
C ILE A 419 37.45 -19.75 -16.22
N GLU A 420 38.69 -20.08 -16.58
CA GLU A 420 39.35 -21.34 -16.20
C GLU A 420 39.42 -21.55 -14.67
N HIS A 421 39.61 -20.47 -13.90
CA HIS A 421 39.60 -20.54 -12.44
C HIS A 421 38.19 -20.81 -11.92
N PHE A 422 37.17 -20.11 -12.42
CA PHE A 422 35.80 -20.30 -11.97
C PHE A 422 35.21 -21.65 -12.40
N ASP A 423 35.48 -22.12 -13.61
CA ASP A 423 35.08 -23.46 -14.08
C ASP A 423 35.73 -24.58 -13.25
N SER A 424 36.92 -24.35 -12.68
CA SER A 424 37.57 -25.30 -11.77
C SER A 424 37.00 -25.34 -10.34
N VAL A 425 36.21 -24.32 -9.94
CA VAL A 425 35.73 -24.13 -8.56
C VAL A 425 34.20 -24.20 -8.44
N ILE A 426 33.47 -23.82 -9.50
CA ILE A 426 32.01 -23.75 -9.56
C ILE A 426 31.52 -24.86 -10.49
N GLN A 427 30.85 -25.85 -9.93
CA GLN A 427 30.14 -26.87 -10.68
C GLN A 427 28.66 -26.45 -10.82
N LEU A 428 28.09 -26.69 -12.00
CA LEU A 428 26.65 -26.48 -12.23
C LEU A 428 25.83 -27.40 -11.31
N LEU A 429 24.62 -26.97 -10.96
CA LEU A 429 23.68 -27.69 -10.08
C LEU A 429 24.30 -28.10 -8.72
N SER A 430 25.29 -27.35 -8.22
CA SER A 430 25.98 -27.63 -6.95
C SER A 430 25.80 -26.49 -5.94
N CYS A 431 25.53 -26.85 -4.68
CA CYS A 431 25.30 -25.88 -3.61
C CYS A 431 26.61 -25.38 -2.97
N TYR A 432 26.79 -24.06 -2.91
CA TYR A 432 27.97 -23.42 -2.30
C TYR A 432 27.60 -22.32 -1.30
N LYS A 433 28.40 -22.21 -0.24
CA LYS A 433 28.52 -20.99 0.56
C LYS A 433 29.62 -20.12 -0.04
N VAL A 434 29.27 -18.93 -0.52
CA VAL A 434 30.20 -18.01 -1.18
C VAL A 434 30.57 -16.85 -0.24
N SER A 435 31.82 -16.42 -0.28
CA SER A 435 32.33 -15.23 0.44
C SER A 435 33.35 -14.47 -0.43
N GLY A 436 33.71 -13.23 -0.07
CA GLY A 436 34.72 -12.45 -0.81
C GLY A 436 34.26 -11.83 -2.14
N TYR A 437 32.94 -11.78 -2.38
CA TYR A 437 32.32 -11.10 -3.52
C TYR A 437 32.11 -9.59 -3.26
N ILE A 438 31.81 -8.83 -4.33
CA ILE A 438 31.39 -7.42 -4.29
C ILE A 438 29.91 -7.35 -4.67
N ALA A 439 29.11 -6.58 -3.93
CA ALA A 439 27.73 -6.28 -4.31
C ALA A 439 27.67 -4.97 -5.11
N THR A 440 26.89 -4.97 -6.19
CA THR A 440 26.72 -3.84 -7.12
C THR A 440 25.24 -3.60 -7.41
N GLY A 441 24.91 -2.52 -8.11
CA GLY A 441 23.54 -2.28 -8.57
C GLY A 441 23.02 -3.39 -9.51
N PRO A 442 21.70 -3.50 -9.70
CA PRO A 442 21.13 -4.43 -10.68
C PRO A 442 21.57 -4.09 -12.11
N ARG A 443 21.70 -5.09 -12.98
CA ARG A 443 21.84 -4.84 -14.42
C ARG A 443 20.61 -4.09 -14.95
N THR A 444 20.84 -3.04 -15.72
CA THR A 444 19.81 -2.17 -16.30
C THR A 444 19.38 -2.59 -17.71
N TYR A 445 19.92 -3.69 -18.22
CA TYR A 445 19.61 -4.23 -19.55
C TYR A 445 19.78 -5.75 -19.54
N MET A 446 18.77 -6.49 -20.03
CA MET A 446 18.73 -7.95 -20.08
C MET A 446 19.11 -8.63 -18.75
N ALA A 447 18.59 -8.09 -17.64
CA ALA A 447 18.73 -8.71 -16.32
C ALA A 447 18.10 -10.10 -16.33
N THR A 448 18.81 -11.06 -15.73
CA THR A 448 18.43 -12.48 -15.68
C THR A 448 17.27 -12.72 -14.71
N VAL A 449 17.21 -11.95 -13.62
CA VAL A 449 16.18 -12.00 -12.57
C VAL A 449 15.93 -10.57 -12.08
N ASP A 450 14.70 -10.27 -11.64
CA ASP A 450 14.39 -9.00 -10.96
C ASP A 450 14.92 -9.04 -9.51
N HIS A 451 15.94 -8.23 -9.22
CA HIS A 451 16.60 -8.21 -7.91
C HIS A 451 17.17 -6.83 -7.58
N THR A 452 17.38 -6.55 -6.29
CA THR A 452 17.84 -5.23 -5.81
C THR A 452 19.34 -4.97 -5.91
N ALA A 453 20.16 -6.00 -6.16
CA ALA A 453 21.61 -5.91 -6.31
C ALA A 453 22.14 -7.09 -7.15
N SER A 454 23.27 -6.91 -7.84
CA SER A 454 23.99 -8.00 -8.54
C SER A 454 25.31 -8.30 -7.82
N LEU A 455 25.76 -9.55 -7.86
CA LEU A 455 27.08 -9.93 -7.34
C LEU A 455 28.16 -9.84 -8.43
N VAL A 456 29.35 -9.38 -8.03
CA VAL A 456 30.58 -9.45 -8.83
C VAL A 456 31.57 -10.34 -8.08
N ILE A 457 31.95 -11.43 -8.74
CA ILE A 457 32.84 -12.47 -8.24
C ILE A 457 34.23 -12.21 -8.84
N GLY A 458 35.17 -11.80 -7.99
CA GLY A 458 36.60 -11.69 -8.34
C GLY A 458 37.42 -12.83 -7.74
N GLN A 459 38.72 -12.88 -8.05
CA GLN A 459 39.65 -13.92 -7.56
C GLN A 459 39.74 -14.06 -6.02
N LYS A 460 39.25 -13.06 -5.26
CA LYS A 460 39.19 -13.12 -3.79
C LYS A 460 37.95 -13.86 -3.28
N ALA A 461 37.02 -14.23 -4.16
CA ALA A 461 35.85 -15.01 -3.81
C ALA A 461 36.25 -16.44 -3.40
N ARG A 462 35.56 -17.00 -2.41
CA ARG A 462 35.78 -18.37 -1.92
C ARG A 462 34.46 -19.11 -1.89
N PHE A 463 34.48 -20.32 -2.44
CA PHE A 463 33.34 -21.21 -2.55
C PHE A 463 33.57 -22.41 -1.64
N TYR A 464 32.63 -22.66 -0.73
CA TYR A 464 32.66 -23.79 0.19
C TYR A 464 31.47 -24.70 -0.12
N PRO A 465 31.67 -25.94 -0.57
CA PRO A 465 30.57 -26.87 -0.86
C PRO A 465 29.63 -27.05 0.34
N ALA A 466 28.33 -27.05 0.09
CA ALA A 466 27.28 -27.11 1.11
C ALA A 466 26.12 -28.05 0.69
N PRO A 467 26.39 -29.37 0.52
CA PRO A 467 25.44 -30.32 -0.06
C PRO A 467 24.20 -30.60 0.81
N ASN A 468 24.24 -30.27 2.10
CA ASN A 468 23.14 -30.56 3.04
C ASN A 468 22.10 -29.42 3.13
N LEU A 469 22.09 -28.50 2.16
CA LEU A 469 21.10 -27.42 2.08
C LEU A 469 19.97 -27.83 1.14
N SER A 470 18.75 -27.89 1.67
CA SER A 470 17.54 -28.04 0.84
C SER A 470 17.28 -26.69 0.14
N ILE A 471 17.83 -26.57 -1.07
CA ILE A 471 17.60 -25.49 -2.03
C ILE A 471 17.00 -26.15 -3.26
N PRO A 472 15.97 -25.57 -3.92
CA PRO A 472 15.49 -26.09 -5.20
C PRO A 472 16.60 -26.11 -6.25
N ASP A 473 16.69 -27.17 -7.04
CA ASP A 473 17.66 -27.27 -8.14
C ASP A 473 17.43 -26.18 -9.22
N GLU A 474 16.17 -25.73 -9.36
CA GLU A 474 15.74 -24.72 -10.31
C GLU A 474 14.83 -23.67 -9.65
N TYR A 475 14.89 -22.43 -10.14
CA TYR A 475 14.07 -21.31 -9.70
C TYR A 475 13.38 -20.69 -10.90
N PHE A 476 12.05 -20.54 -10.84
CA PHE A 476 11.24 -19.92 -11.89
C PHE A 476 10.39 -18.77 -11.35
N ASN A 477 10.34 -17.67 -12.08
CA ASN A 477 9.47 -16.52 -11.83
C ASN A 477 8.54 -16.29 -13.03
N PHE A 478 7.64 -17.27 -13.24
CA PHE A 478 6.73 -17.33 -14.36
C PHE A 478 5.86 -16.07 -14.50
N ALA A 479 5.91 -15.45 -15.67
CA ALA A 479 5.04 -14.32 -16.02
C ALA A 479 3.63 -14.80 -16.42
N THR A 480 2.60 -14.07 -15.99
CA THR A 480 1.28 -14.15 -16.66
C THR A 480 1.33 -13.40 -17.98
N TYR A 481 0.45 -13.73 -18.93
CA TYR A 481 0.35 -13.03 -20.23
C TYR A 481 0.30 -11.50 -20.08
N TYR A 482 -0.50 -11.00 -19.14
CA TYR A 482 -0.66 -9.56 -18.90
C TYR A 482 0.61 -8.89 -18.36
N ALA A 483 1.47 -9.63 -17.66
CA ALA A 483 2.77 -9.14 -17.19
C ALA A 483 3.82 -9.05 -18.32
N LEU A 484 3.66 -9.75 -19.44
CA LEU A 484 4.59 -9.66 -20.57
C LEU A 484 4.69 -8.22 -21.11
N LYS A 485 3.56 -7.48 -21.15
CA LYS A 485 3.49 -6.12 -21.69
C LYS A 485 4.30 -5.08 -20.89
N THR A 486 4.50 -5.28 -19.59
CA THR A 486 5.35 -4.39 -18.78
C THR A 486 6.83 -4.68 -19.00
N ARG A 487 7.20 -5.96 -19.17
CA ARG A 487 8.59 -6.41 -19.38
C ARG A 487 9.22 -5.99 -20.72
N ILE A 488 8.41 -5.50 -21.67
CA ILE A 488 8.90 -4.86 -22.91
C ILE A 488 9.47 -3.45 -22.66
N LYS A 489 8.86 -2.67 -21.76
CA LYS A 489 9.12 -1.22 -21.66
C LYS A 489 10.38 -0.87 -20.86
N ASP A 490 10.64 -1.62 -19.80
CA ASP A 490 11.78 -1.39 -18.91
C ASP A 490 12.83 -2.50 -19.09
N ALA A 491 14.04 -2.12 -19.51
CA ALA A 491 15.27 -2.94 -19.51
C ALA A 491 15.29 -4.28 -20.30
N ARG A 492 14.18 -4.77 -20.85
CA ARG A 492 14.03 -6.14 -21.40
C ARG A 492 14.41 -7.22 -20.36
N LEU A 493 13.73 -7.21 -19.22
CA LEU A 493 13.85 -8.27 -18.20
C LEU A 493 13.61 -9.65 -18.83
N LEU A 494 14.56 -10.56 -18.66
CA LEU A 494 14.41 -11.93 -19.15
C LEU A 494 13.29 -12.64 -18.38
N THR A 495 12.52 -13.45 -19.09
CA THR A 495 11.19 -13.86 -18.66
C THR A 495 11.02 -15.37 -18.71
N ASP A 496 10.53 -15.90 -17.59
CA ASP A 496 10.10 -17.29 -17.51
C ASP A 496 8.62 -17.38 -17.90
N TYR A 497 8.25 -18.44 -18.60
CA TYR A 497 6.87 -18.70 -19.01
C TYR A 497 6.59 -20.20 -18.96
N ILE A 498 5.35 -20.56 -18.62
CA ILE A 498 4.90 -21.95 -18.59
C ILE A 498 3.55 -22.07 -19.30
N GLY A 499 3.39 -23.16 -20.04
CA GLY A 499 2.12 -23.46 -20.70
C GLY A 499 2.13 -24.84 -21.37
N ARG A 500 0.94 -25.28 -21.78
CA ARG A 500 0.80 -26.50 -22.60
C ARG A 500 1.04 -26.20 -24.07
N VAL A 501 1.79 -27.05 -24.74
CA VAL A 501 1.99 -27.00 -26.19
C VAL A 501 0.64 -27.20 -26.88
N LYS A 502 0.20 -26.22 -27.64
CA LYS A 502 -0.97 -26.30 -28.52
C LYS A 502 -0.56 -26.77 -29.92
N THR A 503 0.49 -26.17 -30.47
CA THR A 503 1.09 -26.56 -31.75
C THR A 503 2.60 -26.33 -31.72
N ASN A 504 3.37 -27.35 -32.08
CA ASN A 504 4.79 -27.21 -32.38
C ASN A 504 4.94 -27.13 -33.91
N SER A 505 5.46 -26.03 -34.44
CA SER A 505 5.57 -25.85 -35.90
C SER A 505 6.83 -26.50 -36.45
N LEU A 506 6.78 -26.94 -37.71
CA LEU A 506 7.96 -27.37 -38.44
C LEU A 506 8.98 -26.23 -38.54
N ARG A 507 10.27 -26.58 -38.46
CA ARG A 507 11.38 -25.64 -38.58
C ARG A 507 11.28 -24.87 -39.91
N SER A 508 11.33 -23.54 -39.81
CA SER A 508 11.21 -22.62 -40.94
C SER A 508 12.46 -21.75 -41.06
N THR A 509 12.72 -21.21 -42.25
CA THR A 509 13.89 -20.35 -42.49
C THR A 509 13.48 -18.90 -42.59
N ARG A 510 14.07 -18.04 -41.75
CA ARG A 510 13.89 -16.57 -41.79
C ARG A 510 15.27 -15.92 -41.83
N THR A 511 15.50 -15.00 -42.76
CA THR A 511 16.79 -14.29 -42.91
C THR A 511 18.01 -15.23 -42.95
N GLY A 512 17.90 -16.38 -43.63
CA GLY A 512 18.96 -17.39 -43.72
C GLY A 512 19.21 -18.22 -42.45
N LYS A 513 18.47 -18.00 -41.36
CA LYS A 513 18.55 -18.78 -40.11
C LYS A 513 17.33 -19.68 -39.95
N ILE A 514 17.56 -20.90 -39.47
CA ILE A 514 16.51 -21.86 -39.13
C ILE A 514 15.93 -21.49 -37.77
N LEU A 515 14.60 -21.40 -37.66
CA LEU A 515 13.90 -21.17 -36.40
C LEU A 515 12.72 -22.15 -36.25
N GLN A 516 12.27 -22.34 -35.02
CA GLN A 516 11.10 -23.15 -34.69
C GLN A 516 10.15 -22.31 -33.85
N LYS A 517 8.85 -22.38 -34.17
CA LYS A 517 7.81 -21.69 -33.40
C LYS A 517 6.96 -22.70 -32.64
N THR A 518 6.74 -22.46 -31.36
CA THR A 518 5.92 -23.32 -30.51
C THR A 518 4.87 -22.46 -29.82
N LEU A 519 3.60 -22.78 -30.04
CA LEU A 519 2.48 -22.05 -29.46
C LEU A 519 2.14 -22.68 -28.11
N LEU A 520 2.41 -21.97 -27.01
CA LEU A 520 1.99 -22.40 -25.68
C LEU A 520 0.65 -21.78 -25.30
N ARG A 521 -0.10 -22.51 -24.47
CA ARG A 521 -1.34 -22.06 -23.86
C ARG A 521 -1.24 -22.08 -22.34
N ASP A 522 -1.52 -20.94 -21.71
CA ASP A 522 -1.46 -20.79 -20.25
C ASP A 522 -2.74 -21.29 -19.54
N GLU A 523 -2.73 -21.22 -18.20
CA GLU A 523 -3.87 -21.60 -17.36
C GLU A 523 -5.15 -20.75 -17.59
N MET A 524 -4.98 -19.54 -18.13
CA MET A 524 -6.06 -18.60 -18.49
C MET A 524 -6.56 -18.82 -19.92
N LYS A 525 -6.12 -19.91 -20.57
CA LYS A 525 -6.41 -20.26 -21.97
C LYS A 525 -5.84 -19.28 -22.99
N THR A 526 -4.95 -18.37 -22.58
CA THR A 526 -4.23 -17.39 -23.43
C THR A 526 -3.13 -18.09 -24.21
N GLU A 527 -2.86 -17.63 -25.44
CA GLU A 527 -1.91 -18.27 -26.34
C GLU A 527 -0.72 -17.34 -26.61
N VAL A 528 0.50 -17.85 -26.43
CA VAL A 528 1.76 -17.15 -26.63
C VAL A 528 2.64 -17.95 -27.57
N GLU A 529 3.11 -17.30 -28.62
CA GLU A 529 4.09 -17.89 -29.53
C GLU A 529 5.50 -17.73 -28.96
N ILE A 530 6.23 -18.84 -28.86
CA ILE A 530 7.66 -18.90 -28.60
C ILE A 530 8.40 -19.10 -29.92
N THR A 531 9.46 -18.33 -30.16
CA THR A 531 10.42 -18.56 -31.24
C THR A 531 11.76 -19.01 -30.68
N LEU A 532 12.21 -20.20 -31.09
CA LEU A 532 13.55 -20.73 -30.83
C LEU A 532 14.47 -20.45 -32.04
N TRP A 533 15.61 -19.82 -31.77
CA TRP A 533 16.67 -19.55 -32.75
C TRP A 533 17.66 -20.75 -32.85
N PRO A 534 18.54 -20.84 -33.90
CA PRO A 534 19.27 -22.06 -34.25
C PRO A 534 19.97 -22.79 -33.09
N GLU A 535 20.66 -22.04 -32.23
CA GLU A 535 21.42 -22.56 -31.08
C GLU A 535 20.54 -23.20 -30.00
N LYS A 536 19.23 -22.93 -30.01
CA LYS A 536 18.26 -23.33 -28.99
C LYS A 536 17.16 -24.25 -29.52
N LEU A 537 17.21 -24.66 -30.80
CA LEU A 537 16.24 -25.58 -31.41
C LEU A 537 16.14 -26.94 -30.70
N HIS A 538 17.22 -27.38 -30.05
CA HIS A 538 17.26 -28.65 -29.32
C HIS A 538 16.46 -28.65 -28.01
N LEU A 539 16.01 -27.49 -27.52
CA LEU A 539 15.29 -27.37 -26.23
C LEU A 539 13.82 -27.82 -26.30
N ILE A 540 13.22 -27.78 -27.48
CA ILE A 540 11.87 -28.29 -27.74
C ILE A 540 11.98 -29.13 -29.02
N GLY A 541 12.35 -30.39 -28.85
CA GLY A 541 12.55 -31.30 -29.97
C GLY A 541 11.27 -31.61 -30.75
N ASP A 542 11.43 -32.42 -31.79
CA ASP A 542 10.33 -32.81 -32.69
C ASP A 542 9.41 -33.86 -32.02
N GLU A 543 9.87 -34.48 -30.93
CA GLU A 543 9.15 -35.39 -30.05
C GLU A 543 8.14 -34.70 -29.11
N VAL A 544 8.19 -33.37 -28.96
CA VAL A 544 7.28 -32.62 -28.09
C VAL A 544 5.91 -32.46 -28.77
N ILE A 545 4.89 -33.09 -28.19
CA ILE A 545 3.54 -33.22 -28.76
C ILE A 545 2.55 -32.22 -28.15
N PRO A 546 1.41 -31.94 -28.83
CA PRO A 546 0.33 -31.19 -28.23
C PRO A 546 -0.13 -31.80 -26.90
N ARG A 547 -0.34 -30.94 -25.90
CA ARG A 547 -0.59 -31.20 -24.46
C ARG A 547 0.63 -31.31 -23.55
N ASP A 548 1.84 -31.52 -24.06
CA ASP A 548 3.04 -31.47 -23.21
C ASP A 548 3.15 -30.10 -22.52
N ILE A 549 3.62 -30.08 -21.28
CA ILE A 549 3.87 -28.86 -20.52
C ILE A 549 5.30 -28.43 -20.80
N VAL A 550 5.49 -27.19 -21.23
CA VAL A 550 6.82 -26.60 -21.39
C VAL A 550 6.96 -25.45 -20.40
N ALA A 551 7.92 -25.58 -19.49
CA ALA A 551 8.45 -24.46 -18.73
C ALA A 551 9.69 -23.94 -19.48
N ILE A 552 9.72 -22.66 -19.83
CA ILE A 552 10.86 -22.02 -20.49
C ILE A 552 11.35 -20.85 -19.65
N THR A 553 12.65 -20.68 -19.57
CA THR A 553 13.29 -19.64 -18.75
C THR A 553 14.16 -18.71 -19.60
N LEU A 554 14.34 -17.48 -19.10
CA LEU A 554 15.23 -16.46 -19.67
C LEU A 554 14.90 -16.02 -21.11
N MET A 555 13.60 -15.93 -21.43
CA MET A 555 13.09 -15.50 -22.74
C MET A 555 13.04 -13.97 -22.87
N MET A 556 13.25 -13.45 -24.08
CA MET A 556 13.02 -12.04 -24.39
C MET A 556 11.56 -11.83 -24.83
N VAL A 557 10.83 -10.93 -24.17
CA VAL A 557 9.50 -10.51 -24.63
C VAL A 557 9.64 -9.56 -25.82
N THR A 558 8.93 -9.84 -26.91
CA THR A 558 8.84 -8.96 -28.08
C THR A 558 7.38 -8.81 -28.53
N GLU A 559 7.12 -7.85 -29.41
CA GLU A 559 5.79 -7.58 -29.97
C GLU A 559 5.86 -7.64 -31.51
N HIS A 560 4.98 -8.43 -32.12
CA HIS A 560 4.86 -8.53 -33.58
C HIS A 560 3.40 -8.41 -33.99
N ASN A 561 3.10 -7.48 -34.90
CA ASN A 561 1.75 -7.18 -35.39
C ASN A 561 0.70 -6.95 -34.26
N GLY A 562 1.11 -6.36 -33.13
CA GLY A 562 0.25 -6.10 -31.97
C GLY A 562 0.07 -7.29 -31.01
N HIS A 563 0.69 -8.44 -31.31
CA HIS A 563 0.67 -9.63 -30.46
C HIS A 563 1.99 -9.78 -29.69
N LEU A 564 1.89 -10.17 -28.41
CA LEU A 564 3.03 -10.45 -27.55
C LEU A 564 3.57 -11.86 -27.85
N GLN A 565 4.88 -11.97 -28.05
CA GLN A 565 5.57 -13.23 -28.33
C GLN A 565 6.87 -13.30 -27.52
N LEU A 566 7.45 -14.50 -27.41
CA LEU A 566 8.70 -14.74 -26.69
C LEU A 566 9.78 -15.22 -27.66
N GLU A 567 10.99 -14.67 -27.58
CA GLU A 567 12.14 -15.10 -28.39
C GLU A 567 13.28 -15.63 -27.50
N SER A 568 13.91 -16.73 -27.91
CA SER A 568 15.00 -17.36 -27.15
C SER A 568 16.27 -16.50 -27.17
N THR A 569 16.92 -16.38 -26.02
CA THR A 569 18.25 -15.76 -25.87
C THR A 569 19.35 -16.83 -25.78
N TYR A 570 20.62 -16.41 -25.75
CA TYR A 570 21.74 -17.33 -25.51
C TYR A 570 21.68 -18.00 -24.12
N LEU A 571 20.98 -17.38 -23.15
CA LEU A 571 20.77 -17.93 -21.80
C LEU A 571 19.52 -18.82 -21.70
N THR A 572 18.63 -18.85 -22.70
CA THR A 572 17.40 -19.63 -22.63
C THR A 572 17.65 -21.12 -22.42
N THR A 573 16.84 -21.71 -21.54
CA THR A 573 16.70 -23.14 -21.29
C THR A 573 15.21 -23.47 -21.24
N ALA A 574 14.82 -24.69 -21.63
CA ALA A 574 13.45 -25.17 -21.54
C ALA A 574 13.40 -26.58 -20.96
N PHE A 575 12.27 -26.90 -20.32
CA PHE A 575 12.02 -28.15 -19.63
C PHE A 575 10.65 -28.68 -20.08
N VAL A 576 10.64 -29.91 -20.59
CA VAL A 576 9.44 -30.58 -21.08
C VAL A 576 8.93 -31.51 -19.98
N ASN A 577 7.66 -31.35 -19.60
CA ASN A 577 6.98 -32.05 -18.50
C ASN A 577 7.79 -32.09 -17.19
N PRO A 578 8.28 -30.95 -16.66
CA PRO A 578 9.11 -30.94 -15.45
C PRO A 578 8.30 -31.30 -14.20
N ASP A 579 8.90 -32.11 -13.31
CA ASP A 579 8.29 -32.52 -12.05
C ASP A 579 8.44 -31.42 -10.97
N MET A 580 7.61 -30.39 -11.08
CA MET A 580 7.61 -29.24 -10.15
C MET A 580 6.21 -28.91 -9.63
N PRO A 581 6.07 -28.41 -8.38
CA PRO A 581 4.77 -28.05 -7.82
C PRO A 581 3.95 -27.06 -8.66
N GLN A 582 4.59 -26.11 -9.38
CA GLN A 582 3.86 -25.18 -10.25
C GLN A 582 3.27 -25.84 -11.51
N THR A 583 3.69 -27.07 -11.87
CA THR A 583 3.08 -27.80 -12.99
C THR A 583 1.77 -28.48 -12.61
N ILE A 584 1.47 -28.66 -11.32
CA ILE A 584 0.30 -29.43 -10.84
C ILE A 584 -1.02 -28.86 -11.39
N ASP A 585 -1.17 -27.54 -11.45
CA ASP A 585 -2.35 -26.88 -12.04
C ASP A 585 -2.44 -27.02 -13.56
N HIS A 586 -1.30 -27.19 -14.24
CA HIS A 586 -1.20 -27.52 -15.66
C HIS A 586 -1.31 -29.03 -15.94
N ILE A 587 -1.09 -29.92 -14.97
CA ILE A 587 -1.26 -31.37 -15.10
C ILE A 587 -2.72 -31.76 -14.88
N ASN A 588 -3.38 -31.19 -13.88
CA ASN A 588 -4.74 -31.57 -13.44
C ASN A 588 -5.91 -30.98 -14.27
N ARG A 589 -5.64 -30.40 -15.44
CA ARG A 589 -6.63 -29.79 -16.36
C ARG A 589 -6.48 -30.35 -17.79
#